data_AF-A0A956GFH5-F1
#
_entry.id   AF-A0A956GFH5-F1
#
_cell.length_a   1.000
_cell.length_b   1.000
_cell.length_c   1.000
_cell.angle_alpha   90.00
_cell.angle_beta   90.00
_cell.angle_gamma   90.00
#
_symmetry.space_group_name_H-M   'P 1'
#
loop_
_entity.id
_entity.type
_entity.pdbx_description
1 polymer ?
#
loop_
_entity_poly.entity_id
_entity_poly.type
_entity_poly.pdbx_seq_one_letter_code
_entity_poly.pdbx_strand_id
1 'polypeptide(L)'
;MYRDDRHAAEVHRQTLPLQRFRSIPDVLVHMYGYRQARIWGAIGGIAGFTAMLVDAAFGSHHLTQLLVISWALLGAGFTLGALLSGVILRGGARRHAEPMSDPFQAIAQYQRGGALRYAAARVSRLERASFTMPLVCLSLLAPLTLHLMVASLLGSSMRDFNGWILLSLVLVGHAHATLVILSVRHVAQIQHELDAGREAIGGQRGAAALVWTAAAAAVPGAVALFIPPVLVALTGATFVPWMFHWAARRAVLERRALDQALTPPEPLE
;
A
#
# COMPACT_ATOMS: atom_id res chain seq x y z
N MET A 1 -41.57 32.82 -12.21
CA MET A 1 -40.68 33.66 -13.05
C MET A 1 -39.57 34.17 -12.15
N TYR A 2 -38.30 33.90 -12.46
CA TYR A 2 -37.18 34.38 -11.66
C TYR A 2 -36.94 35.87 -11.90
N ARG A 3 -36.50 36.61 -10.87
CA ARG A 3 -36.24 38.05 -10.94
C ARG A 3 -34.97 38.38 -11.76
N ASP A 4 -33.95 37.55 -11.62
CA ASP A 4 -32.67 37.60 -12.34
C ASP A 4 -31.96 36.23 -12.22
N ASP A 5 -30.83 36.05 -12.93
CA ASP A 5 -30.05 34.80 -12.91
C ASP A 5 -29.50 34.47 -11.52
N ARG A 6 -29.18 35.48 -10.72
CA ARG A 6 -28.68 35.29 -9.35
C ARG A 6 -29.77 34.75 -8.44
N HIS A 7 -31.00 35.24 -8.59
CA HIS A 7 -32.18 34.75 -7.89
C HIS A 7 -32.51 33.32 -8.32
N ALA A 8 -32.43 33.01 -9.63
CA ALA A 8 -32.57 31.65 -10.12
C ALA A 8 -31.51 30.70 -9.52
N ALA A 9 -30.25 31.13 -9.46
CA ALA A 9 -29.17 30.37 -8.85
C ALA A 9 -29.37 30.15 -7.34
N GLU A 10 -29.84 31.15 -6.61
CA GLU A 10 -30.10 31.04 -5.17
C GLU A 10 -31.28 30.09 -4.88
N VAL A 11 -32.36 30.17 -5.67
CA VAL A 11 -33.48 29.21 -5.57
C VAL A 11 -32.99 27.81 -5.90
N HIS A 12 -32.22 27.63 -6.98
CA HIS A 12 -31.67 26.32 -7.33
C HIS A 12 -30.78 25.76 -6.21
N ARG A 13 -29.89 26.58 -5.65
CA ARG A 13 -29.05 26.23 -4.51
C ARG A 13 -29.87 25.73 -3.31
N GLN A 14 -31.00 26.36 -3.01
CA GLN A 14 -31.88 25.96 -1.90
C GLN A 14 -32.57 24.61 -2.16
N THR A 15 -32.79 24.25 -3.42
CA THR A 15 -33.35 22.95 -3.80
C THR A 15 -32.33 21.81 -3.83
N LEU A 16 -31.03 22.11 -3.71
CA LEU A 16 -29.99 21.08 -3.73
C LEU A 16 -30.06 20.21 -2.45
N PRO A 17 -29.90 18.88 -2.56
CA PRO A 17 -29.84 17.98 -1.42
C PRO A 17 -28.49 18.11 -0.68
N LEU A 18 -28.29 19.24 0.00
CA LEU A 18 -27.03 19.63 0.64
C LEU A 18 -26.51 18.61 1.65
N GLN A 19 -27.39 17.83 2.30
CA GLN A 19 -27.00 16.82 3.28
C GLN A 19 -26.17 15.68 2.67
N ARG A 20 -26.51 15.26 1.45
CA ARG A 20 -25.79 14.21 0.71
C ARG A 20 -24.45 14.71 0.17
N PHE A 21 -24.37 16.00 -0.13
CA PHE A 21 -23.15 16.67 -0.58
C PHE A 21 -22.13 16.89 0.56
N ARG A 22 -22.62 17.00 1.80
CA ARG A 22 -21.81 17.31 2.98
C ARG A 22 -21.26 16.08 3.70
N SER A 23 -21.88 14.93 3.51
CA SER A 23 -21.46 13.69 4.17
C SER A 23 -20.55 12.86 3.26
N ILE A 24 -19.51 12.28 3.85
CA ILE A 24 -18.67 11.29 3.20
C ILE A 24 -19.03 9.91 3.79
N PRO A 25 -19.24 8.89 2.95
CA PRO A 25 -19.47 7.53 3.44
C PRO A 25 -18.30 7.06 4.31
N ASP A 26 -18.59 6.43 5.44
CA ASP A 26 -17.54 5.94 6.36
C ASP A 26 -16.63 4.91 5.67
N VAL A 27 -17.12 4.16 4.69
CA VAL A 27 -16.29 3.23 3.89
C VAL A 27 -15.11 3.95 3.21
N LEU A 28 -15.31 5.19 2.73
CA LEU A 28 -14.22 5.97 2.12
C LEU A 28 -13.22 6.47 3.16
N VAL A 29 -13.69 6.82 4.36
CA VAL A 29 -12.83 7.23 5.48
C VAL A 29 -11.94 6.07 5.92
N HIS A 30 -12.53 4.89 6.14
CA HIS A 30 -11.80 3.68 6.51
C HIS A 30 -10.82 3.27 5.41
N MET A 31 -11.26 3.27 4.14
CA MET A 31 -10.39 2.91 3.02
C MET A 31 -9.20 3.87 2.88
N TYR A 32 -9.45 5.18 2.97
CA TYR A 32 -8.38 6.18 2.98
C TYR A 32 -7.39 5.92 4.11
N GLY A 33 -7.90 5.61 5.30
CA GLY A 33 -7.05 5.39 6.46
C GLY A 33 -6.18 4.15 6.38
N TYR A 34 -6.74 3.03 5.93
CA TYR A 34 -5.94 1.82 5.68
C TYR A 34 -4.91 2.03 4.57
N ARG A 35 -5.24 2.75 3.50
CA ARG A 35 -4.29 3.05 2.42
C ARG A 35 -3.11 3.87 2.94
N GLN A 36 -3.37 4.91 3.73
CA GLN A 36 -2.34 5.72 4.36
C GLN A 36 -1.52 4.92 5.38
N ALA A 37 -2.16 4.11 6.21
CA ALA A 37 -1.49 3.23 7.18
C ALA A 37 -0.47 2.30 6.49
N ARG A 38 -0.88 1.64 5.39
CA ARG A 38 0.02 0.79 4.59
C ARG A 38 1.22 1.57 4.04
N ILE A 39 1.00 2.78 3.54
CA ILE A 39 2.06 3.63 2.98
C ILE A 39 3.04 4.05 4.08
N TRP A 40 2.54 4.60 5.20
CA TRP A 40 3.38 5.08 6.30
C TRP A 40 4.14 3.95 6.99
N GLY A 41 3.50 2.80 7.21
CA GLY A 41 4.19 1.63 7.73
C GLY A 41 5.29 1.15 6.78
N ALA A 42 5.02 1.09 5.48
CA ALA A 42 6.03 0.71 4.50
C ALA A 42 7.20 1.70 4.44
N ILE A 43 6.94 3.02 4.54
CA ILE A 43 8.01 4.04 4.62
C ILE A 43 8.91 3.78 5.83
N GLY A 44 8.32 3.51 7.01
CA GLY A 44 9.09 3.20 8.22
C GLY A 44 9.97 1.95 8.07
N GLY A 45 9.40 0.87 7.54
CA GLY A 45 10.17 -0.36 7.30
C GLY A 45 11.26 -0.22 6.23
N ILE A 46 11.00 0.51 5.14
CA ILE A 46 12.00 0.80 4.10
C ILE A 46 13.11 1.70 4.65
N ALA A 47 12.78 2.72 5.45
CA ALA A 47 13.78 3.57 6.09
C ALA A 47 14.71 2.77 7.01
N GLY A 48 14.15 1.84 7.78
CA GLY A 48 14.93 0.92 8.60
C GLY A 48 15.84 -0.01 7.78
N PHE A 49 15.35 -0.57 6.67
CA PHE A 49 16.17 -1.36 5.75
C PHE A 49 17.29 -0.52 5.11
N THR A 50 17.01 0.72 4.70
CA THR A 50 18.03 1.64 4.19
C THR A 50 19.10 1.92 5.25
N ALA A 51 18.71 2.10 6.51
CA ALA A 51 19.67 2.25 7.60
C ALA A 51 20.54 0.99 7.78
N MET A 52 20.00 -0.22 7.56
CA MET A 52 20.80 -1.45 7.54
C MET A 52 21.83 -1.45 6.42
N LEU A 53 21.48 -0.98 5.21
CA LEU A 53 22.44 -0.89 4.11
C LEU A 53 23.58 0.08 4.41
N VAL A 54 23.25 1.22 5.05
CA VAL A 54 24.25 2.19 5.50
C VAL A 54 25.15 1.56 6.58
N ASP A 55 24.58 0.93 7.61
CA ASP A 55 25.36 0.25 8.65
C ASP A 55 26.27 -0.84 8.05
N ALA A 56 25.76 -1.64 7.11
CA ALA A 56 26.55 -2.66 6.40
C ALA A 56 27.76 -2.07 5.67
N ALA A 57 27.62 -0.88 5.08
CA ALA A 57 28.69 -0.20 4.36
C ALA A 57 29.77 0.42 5.29
N PHE A 58 29.44 0.75 6.54
CA PHE A 58 30.31 1.53 7.43
C PHE A 58 30.76 0.83 8.73
N GLY A 59 30.24 -0.36 9.06
CA GLY A 59 30.69 -1.08 10.27
C GLY A 59 29.98 -2.40 10.60
N SER A 60 28.81 -2.68 10.01
CA SER A 60 28.04 -3.93 10.20
C SER A 60 27.79 -4.31 11.66
N HIS A 61 27.70 -3.33 12.57
CA HIS A 61 27.60 -3.58 14.01
C HIS A 61 26.17 -3.79 14.49
N HIS A 62 25.18 -3.27 13.75
CA HIS A 62 23.82 -3.11 14.25
C HIS A 62 22.74 -3.71 13.33
N LEU A 63 23.11 -4.53 12.34
CA LEU A 63 22.21 -5.06 11.33
C LEU A 63 20.98 -5.78 11.92
N THR A 64 21.17 -6.65 12.92
CA THR A 64 20.07 -7.38 13.56
C THR A 64 19.15 -6.45 14.35
N GLN A 65 19.71 -5.49 15.09
CA GLN A 65 18.90 -4.50 15.83
C GLN A 65 18.11 -3.62 14.86
N LEU A 66 18.71 -3.19 13.76
CA LEU A 66 18.07 -2.38 12.73
C LEU A 66 16.94 -3.16 12.03
N LEU A 67 17.07 -4.48 11.83
CA LEU A 67 15.98 -5.32 11.34
C LEU A 67 14.77 -5.29 12.30
N VAL A 68 14.99 -5.42 13.61
CA VAL A 68 13.93 -5.35 14.63
C VAL A 68 13.31 -3.95 14.68
N ILE A 69 14.14 -2.91 14.67
CA ILE A 69 13.69 -1.51 14.63
C ILE A 69 12.86 -1.24 13.37
N SER A 70 13.21 -1.82 12.23
CA SER A 70 12.45 -1.68 10.98
C SER A 70 11.00 -2.15 11.12
N TRP A 71 10.77 -3.28 11.82
CA TRP A 71 9.42 -3.76 12.12
C TRP A 71 8.68 -2.87 13.11
N ALA A 72 9.37 -2.36 14.14
CA ALA A 72 8.80 -1.41 15.08
C ALA A 72 8.37 -0.11 14.37
N LEU A 73 9.21 0.43 13.48
CA LEU A 73 8.90 1.61 12.65
C LEU A 73 7.74 1.34 11.69
N LEU A 74 7.68 0.13 11.11
CA LEU A 74 6.55 -0.27 10.28
C LEU A 74 5.24 -0.26 11.08
N GLY A 75 5.22 -0.87 12.26
CA GLY A 75 4.05 -0.90 13.15
C GLY A 75 3.63 0.49 13.63
N ALA A 76 4.60 1.33 14.03
CA ALA A 76 4.35 2.70 14.45
C ALA A 76 3.79 3.55 13.30
N GLY A 77 4.43 3.50 12.12
CA GLY A 77 3.97 4.20 10.92
C GLY A 77 2.57 3.77 10.49
N PHE A 78 2.28 2.46 10.54
CA PHE A 78 0.95 1.95 10.25
C PHE A 78 -0.10 2.50 11.23
N THR A 79 0.18 2.44 12.52
CA THR A 79 -0.75 2.89 13.58
C THR A 79 -1.01 4.39 13.48
N LEU A 80 0.02 5.21 13.35
CA LEU A 80 -0.11 6.66 13.19
C LEU A 80 -0.87 7.02 11.90
N GLY A 81 -0.56 6.32 10.80
CA GLY A 81 -1.27 6.49 9.54
C GLY A 81 -2.76 6.17 9.65
N ALA A 82 -3.14 5.11 10.38
CA ALA A 82 -4.53 4.75 10.60
C ALA A 82 -5.29 5.77 11.45
N LEU A 83 -4.67 6.28 12.53
CA LEU A 83 -5.31 7.21 13.46
C LEU A 83 -5.51 8.62 12.87
N LEU A 84 -4.50 9.15 12.16
CA LEU A 84 -4.50 10.55 11.72
C LEU A 84 -5.24 10.77 10.38
N SER A 85 -5.26 9.77 9.52
CA SER A 85 -5.79 9.87 8.15
C SER A 85 -7.29 10.16 8.09
N GLY A 86 -8.09 9.59 8.97
CA GLY A 86 -9.54 9.83 9.01
C GLY A 86 -9.87 11.29 9.32
N VAL A 87 -9.12 11.90 10.24
CA VAL A 87 -9.24 13.33 10.60
C VAL A 87 -8.86 14.21 9.42
N ILE A 88 -7.75 13.90 8.73
CA ILE A 88 -7.28 14.63 7.56
C ILE A 88 -8.32 14.60 6.43
N LEU A 89 -8.88 13.42 6.12
CA LEU A 89 -9.88 13.30 5.06
C LEU A 89 -11.16 14.05 5.42
N ARG A 90 -11.67 13.87 6.64
CA ARG A 90 -12.89 14.56 7.12
C ARG A 90 -12.70 16.07 7.12
N GLY A 91 -11.55 16.57 7.57
CA GLY A 91 -11.23 17.99 7.54
C GLY A 91 -11.18 18.55 6.12
N GLY A 92 -10.50 17.86 5.20
CA GLY A 92 -10.46 18.24 3.80
C GLY A 92 -11.84 18.22 3.13
N ALA A 93 -12.63 17.18 3.39
CA ALA A 93 -13.98 17.02 2.87
C ALA A 93 -14.94 18.10 3.39
N ARG A 94 -14.86 18.47 4.68
CA ARG A 94 -15.65 19.57 5.27
C ARG A 94 -15.39 20.90 4.56
N ARG A 95 -14.13 21.24 4.28
CA ARG A 95 -13.79 22.45 3.50
C ARG A 95 -14.39 22.45 2.09
N HIS A 96 -14.53 21.27 1.48
CA HIS A 96 -15.20 21.11 0.18
C HIS A 96 -16.72 20.99 0.29
N ALA A 97 -17.28 21.05 1.49
CA ALA A 97 -18.70 21.00 1.77
C ALA A 97 -19.25 22.34 2.32
N GLU A 98 -18.36 23.25 2.69
CA GLU A 98 -18.71 24.57 3.23
C GLU A 98 -19.45 25.40 2.18
N PRO A 99 -20.56 26.07 2.54
CA PRO A 99 -21.31 26.89 1.60
C PRO A 99 -20.43 28.04 1.12
N MET A 100 -20.22 28.15 -0.19
CA MET A 100 -19.62 29.34 -0.78
C MET A 100 -20.65 30.47 -0.78
N SER A 101 -20.17 31.71 -0.61
CA SER A 101 -21.01 32.92 -0.62
C SER A 101 -21.61 33.20 -2.00
N ASP A 102 -20.96 32.72 -3.07
CA ASP A 102 -21.41 32.84 -4.44
C ASP A 102 -22.26 31.61 -4.85
N PRO A 103 -23.55 31.79 -5.18
CA PRO A 103 -24.44 30.69 -5.55
C PRO A 103 -24.00 29.97 -6.83
N PHE A 104 -23.39 30.65 -7.80
CA PHE A 104 -22.92 30.01 -9.03
C PHE A 104 -21.76 29.05 -8.76
N GLN A 105 -20.82 29.47 -7.91
CA GLN A 105 -19.74 28.60 -7.47
C GLN A 105 -20.27 27.40 -6.67
N ALA A 106 -21.26 27.61 -5.80
CA ALA A 106 -21.87 26.53 -5.02
C ALA A 106 -22.52 25.48 -5.94
N ILE A 107 -23.24 25.90 -6.98
CA ILE A 107 -23.81 25.02 -8.00
C ILE A 107 -22.71 24.30 -8.78
N ALA A 108 -21.66 24.99 -9.22
CA ALA A 108 -20.55 24.37 -9.94
C ALA A 108 -19.78 23.35 -9.06
N GLN A 109 -19.66 23.60 -7.76
CA GLN A 109 -19.09 22.64 -6.81
C GLN A 109 -20.01 21.43 -6.61
N TYR A 110 -21.33 21.67 -6.57
CA TYR A 110 -22.36 20.64 -6.53
C TYR A 110 -22.29 19.71 -7.74
N GLN A 111 -22.22 20.28 -8.95
CA GLN A 111 -22.08 19.53 -10.20
C GLN A 111 -20.77 18.74 -10.26
N ARG A 112 -19.71 19.22 -9.59
CA ARG A 112 -18.44 18.48 -9.42
C ARG A 112 -18.49 17.40 -8.33
N GLY A 113 -19.61 17.25 -7.62
CA GLY A 113 -19.90 16.20 -6.63
C GLY A 113 -19.22 16.34 -5.26
N GLY A 114 -18.63 17.49 -4.96
CA GLY A 114 -18.35 17.93 -3.58
C GLY A 114 -17.43 17.06 -2.74
N ALA A 115 -17.79 16.93 -1.46
CA ALA A 115 -17.05 16.17 -0.47
C ALA A 115 -16.89 14.69 -0.86
N LEU A 116 -17.92 14.09 -1.47
CA LEU A 116 -17.88 12.70 -1.93
C LEU A 116 -16.86 12.52 -3.06
N ARG A 117 -16.94 13.30 -4.13
CA ARG A 117 -15.98 13.23 -5.25
C ARG A 117 -14.57 13.60 -4.81
N TYR A 118 -14.43 14.57 -3.90
CA TYR A 118 -13.15 14.90 -3.27
C TYR A 118 -12.56 13.67 -2.54
N ALA A 119 -13.34 13.05 -1.65
CA ALA A 119 -12.90 11.89 -0.88
C ALA A 119 -12.53 10.71 -1.78
N ALA A 120 -13.38 10.39 -2.76
CA ALA A 120 -13.13 9.34 -3.74
C ALA A 120 -11.85 9.61 -4.53
N ALA A 121 -11.64 10.82 -5.05
CA ALA A 121 -10.43 11.18 -5.76
C ALA A 121 -9.17 11.03 -4.90
N ARG A 122 -9.24 11.42 -3.61
CA ARG A 122 -8.13 11.24 -2.66
C ARG A 122 -7.83 9.77 -2.39
N VAL A 123 -8.87 8.96 -2.21
CA VAL A 123 -8.74 7.50 -2.04
C VAL A 123 -8.11 6.86 -3.28
N SER A 124 -8.62 7.13 -4.47
CA SER A 124 -8.12 6.57 -5.74
C SER A 124 -6.66 6.93 -6.00
N ARG A 125 -6.23 8.17 -5.70
CA ARG A 125 -4.83 8.60 -5.87
C ARG A 125 -3.84 7.76 -5.05
N LEU A 126 -4.26 7.20 -3.92
CA LEU A 126 -3.41 6.39 -3.06
C LEU A 126 -3.40 4.91 -3.43
N GLU A 127 -4.25 4.48 -4.37
CA GLU A 127 -4.47 3.06 -4.67
C GLU A 127 -3.15 2.34 -4.94
N ARG A 128 -2.40 2.81 -5.95
CA ARG A 128 -1.12 2.20 -6.37
C ARG A 128 -0.13 2.12 -5.23
N ALA A 129 0.18 3.28 -4.63
CA ALA A 129 1.19 3.39 -3.59
C ALA A 129 0.86 2.51 -2.39
N SER A 130 -0.42 2.39 -2.03
CA SER A 130 -0.87 1.60 -0.88
C SER A 130 -0.69 0.09 -1.03
N PHE A 131 -0.46 -0.41 -2.25
CA PHE A 131 -0.13 -1.81 -2.51
C PHE A 131 1.35 -1.98 -2.87
N THR A 132 1.92 -1.06 -3.66
CA THR A 132 3.34 -1.13 -4.05
C THR A 132 4.25 -1.05 -2.83
N MET A 133 4.10 -0.02 -2.00
CA MET A 133 4.99 0.24 -0.88
C MET A 133 5.08 -0.93 0.12
N PRO A 134 3.96 -1.51 0.61
CA PRO A 134 4.06 -2.64 1.53
C PRO A 134 4.65 -3.90 0.87
N LEU A 135 4.37 -4.18 -0.41
CA LEU A 135 5.00 -5.33 -1.07
C LEU A 135 6.51 -5.14 -1.25
N VAL A 136 6.97 -3.93 -1.57
CA VAL A 136 8.40 -3.60 -1.59
C VAL A 136 9.01 -3.81 -0.20
N CYS A 137 8.37 -3.26 0.83
CA CYS A 137 8.83 -3.39 2.22
C CYS A 137 8.94 -4.87 2.65
N LEU A 138 7.91 -5.68 2.40
CA LEU A 138 7.90 -7.10 2.72
C LEU A 138 8.95 -7.89 1.92
N SER A 139 9.17 -7.55 0.64
CA SER A 139 10.19 -8.19 -0.20
C SER A 139 11.62 -7.99 0.35
N LEU A 140 11.84 -6.89 1.08
CA LEU A 140 13.11 -6.56 1.71
C LEU A 140 13.22 -7.18 3.12
N LEU A 141 12.21 -7.01 3.97
CA LEU A 141 12.27 -7.38 5.39
C LEU A 141 11.93 -8.84 5.67
N ALA A 142 10.93 -9.42 4.98
CA ALA A 142 10.40 -10.73 5.32
C ALA A 142 11.45 -11.86 5.22
N PRO A 143 12.29 -11.96 4.16
CA PRO A 143 13.26 -13.05 4.09
C PRO A 143 14.33 -12.95 5.18
N LEU A 144 14.82 -11.75 5.49
CA LEU A 144 15.79 -11.53 6.58
C LEU A 144 15.20 -11.91 7.94
N THR A 145 13.90 -11.64 8.13
CA THR A 145 13.18 -12.02 9.36
C THR A 145 13.04 -13.53 9.47
N LEU A 146 12.72 -14.22 8.38
CA LEU A 146 12.66 -15.68 8.36
C LEU A 146 14.03 -16.31 8.62
N HIS A 147 15.10 -15.74 8.05
CA HIS A 147 16.46 -16.16 8.36
C HIS A 147 16.79 -15.96 9.84
N LEU A 148 16.42 -14.83 10.45
CA LEU A 148 16.64 -14.59 11.88
C LEU A 148 15.90 -15.62 12.73
N MET A 149 14.65 -15.95 12.38
CA MET A 149 13.88 -16.98 13.09
C MET A 149 14.57 -18.34 13.01
N VAL A 150 14.99 -18.77 11.81
CA VAL A 150 15.71 -20.04 11.63
C VAL A 150 17.06 -20.04 12.35
N ALA A 151 17.85 -18.97 12.24
CA ALA A 151 19.12 -18.83 12.94
C ALA A 151 18.95 -18.93 14.46
N SER A 152 17.91 -18.28 15.00
CA SER A 152 17.58 -18.31 16.43
C SER A 152 17.19 -19.73 16.88
N LEU A 153 16.42 -20.46 16.06
CA LEU A 153 16.06 -21.86 16.33
C LEU A 153 17.28 -22.80 16.30
N LEU A 154 18.32 -22.45 15.55
CA LEU A 154 19.60 -23.17 15.50
C LEU A 154 20.60 -22.71 16.58
N GLY A 155 20.20 -21.81 17.49
CA GLY A 155 21.04 -21.34 18.60
C GLY A 155 22.08 -20.28 18.22
N SER A 156 21.95 -19.65 17.05
CA SER A 156 22.83 -18.53 16.66
C SER A 156 22.56 -17.29 17.51
N SER A 157 23.61 -16.58 17.93
CA SER A 157 23.44 -15.32 18.64
C SER A 157 23.07 -14.19 17.68
N MET A 158 22.50 -13.08 18.20
CA MET A 158 22.25 -11.87 17.39
C MET A 158 23.54 -11.31 16.76
N ARG A 159 24.68 -11.49 17.42
CA ARG A 159 25.97 -11.04 16.89
C ARG A 159 26.40 -11.88 15.70
N ASP A 160 26.24 -13.19 15.77
CA ASP A 160 26.55 -14.11 14.66
C ASP A 160 25.65 -13.83 13.45
N PHE A 161 24.38 -13.47 13.72
CA PHE A 161 23.43 -13.13 12.68
C PHE A 161 23.79 -11.86 11.88
N ASN A 162 24.52 -10.91 12.46
CA ASN A 162 25.02 -9.75 11.70
C ASN A 162 25.91 -10.19 10.53
N GLY A 163 26.82 -11.14 10.76
CA GLY A 163 27.68 -11.70 9.71
C GLY A 163 26.87 -12.42 8.63
N TRP A 164 25.80 -13.13 9.02
CA TRP A 164 24.89 -13.76 8.08
C TRP A 164 24.09 -12.74 7.25
N ILE A 165 23.60 -11.65 7.85
CA ILE A 165 22.94 -10.57 7.08
C ILE A 165 23.90 -9.98 6.05
N LEU A 166 25.14 -9.67 6.44
CA LEU A 166 26.14 -9.11 5.53
C LEU A 166 26.43 -10.04 4.35
N LEU A 167 26.64 -11.33 4.64
CA LEU A 167 26.86 -12.35 3.62
C LEU A 167 25.63 -12.49 2.69
N SER A 168 24.42 -12.48 3.27
CA SER A 168 23.17 -12.56 2.51
C SER A 168 22.97 -11.36 1.59
N LEU A 169 23.33 -10.16 2.04
CA LEU A 169 23.22 -8.95 1.22
C LEU A 169 24.06 -9.06 -0.06
N VAL A 170 25.28 -9.59 0.06
CA VAL A 170 26.17 -9.81 -1.09
C VAL A 170 25.66 -10.94 -1.99
N LEU A 171 25.33 -12.09 -1.38
CA LEU A 171 25.02 -13.30 -2.14
C LEU A 171 23.62 -13.30 -2.75
N VAL A 172 22.61 -12.83 -2.03
CA VAL A 172 21.19 -12.92 -2.43
C VAL A 172 20.50 -11.56 -2.51
N GLY A 173 21.19 -10.45 -2.26
CA GLY A 173 20.63 -9.09 -2.37
C GLY A 173 19.99 -8.80 -3.74
N HIS A 174 20.58 -9.33 -4.82
CA HIS A 174 20.02 -9.21 -6.17
C HIS A 174 18.68 -9.96 -6.33
N ALA A 175 18.47 -11.09 -5.63
CA ALA A 175 17.19 -11.81 -5.64
C ALA A 175 16.08 -11.02 -4.95
N HIS A 176 16.41 -10.30 -3.87
CA HIS A 176 15.49 -9.34 -3.24
C HIS A 176 15.12 -8.21 -4.21
N ALA A 177 16.09 -7.67 -4.95
CA ALA A 177 15.83 -6.65 -5.96
C ALA A 177 14.90 -7.18 -7.07
N THR A 178 15.10 -8.42 -7.54
CA THR A 178 14.18 -9.09 -8.47
C THR A 178 12.77 -9.17 -7.90
N LEU A 179 12.60 -9.60 -6.65
CA LEU A 179 11.28 -9.70 -6.01
C LEU A 179 10.60 -8.34 -5.84
N VAL A 180 11.36 -7.29 -5.51
CA VAL A 180 10.88 -5.89 -5.47
C VAL A 180 10.37 -5.46 -6.83
N ILE A 181 11.13 -5.68 -7.91
CA ILE A 181 10.72 -5.34 -9.28
C ILE A 181 9.44 -6.06 -9.67
N LEU A 182 9.36 -7.37 -9.40
CA LEU A 182 8.18 -8.19 -9.70
C LEU A 182 6.96 -7.74 -8.90
N SER A 183 7.13 -7.33 -7.64
CA SER A 183 6.07 -6.76 -6.81
C SER A 183 5.51 -5.45 -7.38
N VAL A 184 6.38 -4.55 -7.85
CA VAL A 184 5.97 -3.28 -8.49
C VAL A 184 5.21 -3.55 -9.79
N ARG A 185 5.72 -4.47 -10.62
CA ARG A 185 5.06 -4.88 -11.88
C ARG A 185 3.71 -5.52 -11.62
N HIS A 186 3.60 -6.35 -10.59
CA HIS A 186 2.34 -7.00 -10.20
C HIS A 186 1.26 -5.98 -9.83
N VAL A 187 1.58 -4.97 -9.02
CA VAL A 187 0.61 -3.91 -8.69
C VAL A 187 0.21 -3.11 -9.92
N ALA A 188 1.14 -2.76 -10.81
CA ALA A 188 0.81 -2.09 -12.06
C ALA A 188 -0.15 -2.91 -12.93
N GLN A 189 0.07 -4.24 -13.00
CA GLN A 189 -0.79 -5.15 -13.75
C GLN A 189 -2.19 -5.28 -13.11
N ILE A 190 -2.28 -5.37 -11.77
CA ILE A 190 -3.56 -5.36 -11.05
C ILE A 190 -4.37 -4.12 -11.44
N GLN A 191 -3.75 -2.94 -11.43
CA GLN A 191 -4.44 -1.70 -11.76
C GLN A 191 -4.94 -1.68 -13.19
N HIS A 192 -4.09 -2.07 -14.13
CA HIS A 192 -4.48 -2.19 -15.54
C HIS A 192 -5.65 -3.18 -15.75
N GLU A 193 -5.72 -4.25 -14.96
CA GLU A 193 -6.85 -5.20 -14.99
C GLU A 193 -8.13 -4.60 -14.43
N LEU A 194 -8.06 -3.97 -13.27
CA LEU A 194 -9.21 -3.34 -12.63
C LEU A 194 -9.77 -2.20 -13.48
N ASP A 195 -8.91 -1.36 -14.06
CA ASP A 195 -9.33 -0.27 -14.94
C ASP A 195 -9.96 -0.79 -16.24
N ALA A 196 -9.59 -1.98 -16.69
CA ALA A 196 -10.20 -2.65 -17.84
C ALA A 196 -11.40 -3.55 -17.47
N GLY A 197 -11.88 -3.51 -16.22
CA GLY A 197 -13.02 -4.32 -15.75
C GLY A 197 -12.75 -5.82 -15.65
N ARG A 198 -11.48 -6.25 -15.64
CA ARG A 198 -11.09 -7.66 -15.50
C ARG A 198 -10.81 -8.02 -14.04
N GLU A 199 -10.97 -9.30 -13.71
CA GLU A 199 -10.55 -9.81 -12.41
C GLU A 199 -9.02 -9.87 -12.30
N ALA A 200 -8.49 -9.47 -11.14
CA ALA A 200 -7.05 -9.49 -10.88
C ALA A 200 -6.60 -10.85 -10.30
N ILE A 201 -5.62 -11.49 -10.95
CA ILE A 201 -5.09 -12.80 -10.54
C ILE A 201 -3.79 -12.63 -9.74
N GLY A 202 -3.79 -13.05 -8.48
CA GLY A 202 -2.62 -12.90 -7.59
C GLY A 202 -1.76 -14.16 -7.42
N GLY A 203 -2.38 -15.32 -7.17
CA GLY A 203 -1.66 -16.54 -6.73
C GLY A 203 -0.68 -17.08 -7.77
N GLN A 204 -1.12 -17.22 -9.03
CA GLN A 204 -0.26 -17.70 -10.12
C GLN A 204 0.94 -16.78 -10.37
N ARG A 205 0.74 -15.45 -10.28
CA ARG A 205 1.82 -14.47 -10.42
C ARG A 205 2.81 -14.53 -9.26
N GLY A 206 2.31 -14.76 -8.04
CA GLY A 206 3.16 -14.99 -6.88
C GLY A 206 4.01 -16.26 -7.02
N ALA A 207 3.44 -17.36 -7.52
CA ALA A 207 4.20 -18.57 -7.82
C ALA A 207 5.27 -18.34 -8.90
N ALA A 208 4.92 -17.64 -9.99
CA ALA A 208 5.89 -17.26 -11.01
C ALA A 208 6.99 -16.36 -10.44
N ALA A 209 6.64 -15.39 -9.58
CA ALA A 209 7.62 -14.51 -8.95
C ALA A 209 8.60 -15.27 -8.05
N LEU A 210 8.11 -16.27 -7.30
CA LEU A 210 8.95 -17.15 -6.50
C LEU A 210 9.97 -17.91 -7.37
N VAL A 211 9.53 -18.48 -8.50
CA VAL A 211 10.42 -19.18 -9.44
C VAL A 211 11.50 -18.24 -9.98
N TRP A 212 11.12 -17.03 -10.40
CA TRP A 212 12.08 -16.05 -10.91
C TRP A 212 13.05 -15.55 -9.84
N THR A 213 12.60 -15.34 -8.61
CA THR A 213 13.46 -14.96 -7.48
C THR A 213 14.44 -16.07 -7.11
N ALA A 214 13.98 -17.33 -7.10
CA ALA A 214 14.85 -18.48 -6.85
C ALA A 214 15.87 -18.68 -7.98
N ALA A 215 15.45 -18.49 -9.24
CA ALA A 215 16.35 -18.53 -10.39
C ALA A 215 17.39 -17.40 -10.35
N ALA A 216 16.99 -16.19 -9.95
CA ALA A 216 17.92 -15.07 -9.76
C ALA A 216 18.99 -15.44 -8.73
N ALA A 217 18.58 -15.96 -7.56
CA ALA A 217 19.50 -16.38 -6.49
C ALA A 217 20.51 -17.47 -6.90
N ALA A 218 20.19 -18.26 -7.93
CA ALA A 218 21.10 -19.27 -8.45
C ALA A 218 22.33 -18.67 -9.15
N VAL A 219 22.26 -17.43 -9.66
CA VAL A 219 23.35 -16.86 -10.49
C VAL A 219 24.66 -16.70 -9.69
N PRO A 220 24.69 -16.14 -8.46
CA PRO A 220 25.90 -16.15 -7.65
C PRO A 220 26.01 -17.44 -6.81
N GLY A 221 24.88 -18.00 -6.37
CA GLY A 221 24.83 -19.13 -5.43
C GLY A 221 25.33 -20.45 -6.00
N ALA A 222 25.02 -20.73 -7.28
CA ALA A 222 25.47 -21.94 -7.96
C ALA A 222 26.97 -21.89 -8.31
N VAL A 223 27.53 -20.69 -8.48
CA VAL A 223 28.94 -20.49 -8.82
C VAL A 223 29.84 -20.46 -7.59
N ALA A 224 29.36 -19.94 -6.45
CA ALA A 224 30.23 -19.65 -5.30
C ALA A 224 30.13 -20.63 -4.12
N LEU A 225 28.94 -21.13 -3.73
CA LEU A 225 28.76 -21.71 -2.39
C LEU A 225 27.77 -22.88 -2.29
N PHE A 226 27.21 -23.37 -3.41
CA PHE A 226 26.15 -24.39 -3.40
C PHE A 226 24.97 -24.05 -2.46
N ILE A 227 24.73 -22.76 -2.13
CA ILE A 227 23.54 -22.37 -1.37
C ILE A 227 22.35 -22.83 -2.21
N PRO A 228 21.57 -23.83 -1.77
CA PRO A 228 20.60 -24.45 -2.63
C PRO A 228 19.56 -23.40 -3.01
N PRO A 229 19.30 -23.12 -4.30
CA PRO A 229 18.13 -22.36 -4.73
C PRO A 229 16.84 -22.88 -4.09
N VAL A 230 16.84 -24.15 -3.68
CA VAL A 230 15.83 -24.80 -2.82
C VAL A 230 15.58 -24.03 -1.52
N LEU A 231 16.60 -23.58 -0.78
CA LEU A 231 16.39 -22.81 0.46
C LEU A 231 15.71 -21.46 0.17
N VAL A 232 16.13 -20.76 -0.88
CA VAL A 232 15.48 -19.51 -1.30
C VAL A 232 14.03 -19.76 -1.70
N ALA A 233 13.76 -20.83 -2.45
CA ALA A 233 12.41 -21.23 -2.84
C ALA A 233 11.54 -21.60 -1.63
N LEU A 234 12.08 -22.34 -0.65
CA LEU A 234 11.36 -22.72 0.56
C LEU A 234 11.03 -21.51 1.42
N THR A 235 12.00 -20.62 1.68
CA THR A 235 11.77 -19.38 2.43
C THR A 235 10.74 -18.51 1.71
N GLY A 236 10.89 -18.34 0.39
CA GLY A 236 9.97 -17.55 -0.43
C GLY A 236 8.55 -18.14 -0.51
N ALA A 237 8.40 -19.47 -0.52
CA ALA A 237 7.11 -20.14 -0.59
C ALA A 237 6.19 -19.79 0.60
N THR A 238 6.77 -19.47 1.76
CA THR A 238 6.01 -19.10 2.96
C THR A 238 5.24 -17.79 2.82
N PHE A 239 5.71 -16.84 1.99
CA PHE A 239 5.13 -15.49 1.96
C PHE A 239 4.89 -14.90 0.57
N VAL A 240 5.66 -15.27 -0.47
CA VAL A 240 5.57 -14.66 -1.81
C VAL A 240 4.20 -14.91 -2.48
N PRO A 241 3.70 -16.16 -2.60
CA PRO A 241 2.39 -16.40 -3.20
C PRO A 241 1.26 -15.70 -2.43
N TRP A 242 1.37 -15.72 -1.09
CA TRP A 242 0.37 -15.13 -0.21
C TRP A 242 0.32 -13.61 -0.35
N MET A 243 1.45 -12.90 -0.34
CA MET A 243 1.43 -11.44 -0.45
C MET A 243 0.91 -10.96 -1.81
N PHE A 244 1.22 -11.68 -2.90
CA PHE A 244 0.71 -11.38 -4.24
C PHE A 244 -0.81 -11.64 -4.34
N HIS A 245 -1.29 -12.73 -3.74
CA HIS A 245 -2.71 -13.05 -3.63
C HIS A 245 -3.47 -12.00 -2.80
N TRP A 246 -2.94 -11.64 -1.63
CA TRP A 246 -3.51 -10.64 -0.75
C TRP A 246 -3.67 -9.29 -1.46
N ALA A 247 -2.65 -8.83 -2.17
CA ALA A 247 -2.70 -7.55 -2.89
C ALA A 247 -3.79 -7.53 -3.97
N ALA A 248 -3.88 -8.59 -4.79
CA ALA A 248 -4.89 -8.70 -5.83
C ALA A 248 -6.32 -8.74 -5.25
N ARG A 249 -6.56 -9.62 -4.26
CA ARG A 249 -7.87 -9.76 -3.61
C ARG A 249 -8.29 -8.47 -2.93
N ARG A 250 -7.37 -7.81 -2.22
CA ARG A 250 -7.68 -6.58 -1.50
C ARG A 250 -7.95 -5.41 -2.44
N ALA A 251 -7.22 -5.31 -3.55
CA ALA A 251 -7.47 -4.29 -4.57
C ALA A 251 -8.87 -4.43 -5.20
N VAL A 252 -9.29 -5.65 -5.55
CA VAL A 252 -10.66 -5.94 -6.05
C VAL A 252 -11.72 -5.51 -5.04
N LEU A 253 -11.57 -5.90 -3.76
CA LEU A 253 -12.53 -5.56 -2.71
C LEU A 253 -12.62 -4.04 -2.47
N GLU A 254 -11.48 -3.36 -2.43
CA GLU A 254 -11.45 -1.90 -2.25
C GLU A 254 -12.05 -1.17 -3.46
N ARG A 255 -11.83 -1.65 -4.68
CA ARG A 255 -12.43 -1.05 -5.89
C ARG A 255 -13.95 -1.23 -5.91
N ARG A 256 -14.46 -2.43 -5.64
CA ARG A 256 -15.91 -2.69 -5.52
C ARG A 256 -16.57 -1.80 -4.46
N ALA A 257 -15.94 -1.65 -3.29
CA ALA A 257 -16.44 -0.79 -2.23
C ALA A 257 -16.45 0.69 -2.62
N LEU A 258 -15.45 1.14 -3.40
CA LEU A 258 -15.41 2.50 -3.95
C LEU A 258 -16.53 2.73 -4.96
N ASP A 259 -16.75 1.79 -5.88
CA ASP A 259 -17.79 1.88 -6.91
C ASP A 259 -19.20 1.89 -6.29
N GLN A 260 -19.44 1.05 -5.28
CA GLN A 260 -20.68 1.07 -4.50
C GLN A 260 -20.90 2.40 -3.78
N ALA A 261 -19.85 2.98 -3.18
CA ALA A 261 -19.94 4.28 -2.50
C ALA A 261 -20.22 5.45 -3.46
N LEU A 262 -19.90 5.29 -4.75
CA LEU A 262 -20.13 6.28 -5.79
C LEU A 262 -21.46 6.10 -6.53
N THR A 263 -22.07 4.92 -6.45
CA THR A 263 -23.35 4.62 -7.11
C THR A 263 -24.49 5.22 -6.27
N PRO A 264 -25.39 6.02 -6.87
CA PRO A 264 -26.54 6.51 -6.13
C PRO A 264 -27.50 5.36 -5.75
N PRO A 265 -28.15 5.42 -4.57
CA PRO A 265 -29.18 4.44 -4.26
C PRO A 265 -30.29 4.57 -5.31
N GLU A 266 -30.86 3.45 -5.71
CA GLU A 266 -32.03 3.45 -6.58
C GLU A 266 -33.14 4.28 -5.91
N PRO A 267 -33.91 5.07 -6.69
CA PRO A 267 -35.08 5.73 -6.15
C PRO A 267 -36.02 4.65 -5.57
N LEU A 268 -36.45 4.83 -4.32
CA LEU A 268 -37.49 3.97 -3.75
C LEU A 268 -38.77 4.23 -4.55
N GLU A 269 -39.21 3.23 -5.31
CA GLU A 269 -40.49 3.22 -6.02
C GLU A 269 -41.67 3.19 -5.05
#